data_AF-A0A2D8PIC4-F1
#
_entry.id   AF-A0A2D8PIC4-F1
#
_cell.length_a   1.000
_cell.length_b   1.000
_cell.length_c   1.000
_cell.angle_alpha   90.00
_cell.angle_beta   90.00
_cell.angle_gamma   90.00
#
_symmetry.space_group_name_H-M   'P 1'
#
loop_
_entity.id
_entity.type
_entity.pdbx_description
1 polymer ?
#
loop_
_entity_poly.entity_id
_entity_poly.type
_entity_poly.pdbx_seq_one_letter_code
_entity_poly.pdbx_strand_id
1 'polypeptide(L)' 'MTNPASDTVRIKAGPYAFTAQLLVDQAPKTCEAFRKLLPLRNKIIQTRWSGESTWIPLGDARQLTELENHTC' A
#
# COMPACT_ATOMS: atom_id res chain seq x y z
N MET A 1 -9.11 -4.02 -18.48
CA MET A 1 -10.30 -4.69 -17.92
C MET A 1 -10.04 -4.87 -16.43
N THR A 2 -10.40 -3.87 -15.62
CA THR A 2 -10.28 -3.92 -14.16
C THR A 2 -11.42 -4.79 -13.61
N ASN A 3 -11.08 -5.81 -12.84
CA ASN A 3 -12.06 -6.61 -12.12
C ASN A 3 -12.20 -5.99 -10.73
N PRO A 4 -13.32 -5.34 -10.39
CA PRO A 4 -13.45 -4.54 -9.17
C PRO A 4 -13.23 -5.34 -7.88
N ALA A 5 -13.40 -6.67 -7.91
CA ALA A 5 -13.13 -7.53 -6.76
C ALA A 5 -11.64 -7.87 -6.57
N SER A 6 -10.83 -7.95 -7.63
CA SER A 6 -9.39 -8.27 -7.54
C SER A 6 -8.51 -7.05 -7.26
N ASP A 7 -9.07 -5.86 -7.47
CA ASP A 7 -8.30 -4.62 -7.45
C ASP A 7 -8.54 -3.81 -6.16
N THR A 8 -9.28 -4.36 -5.19
CA THR A 8 -9.42 -3.74 -3.86
C THR A 8 -8.64 -4.51 -2.80
N VAL A 9 -8.18 -3.80 -1.76
CA VAL A 9 -7.50 -4.36 -0.60
C VAL A 9 -8.18 -3.92 0.68
N ARG A 10 -8.23 -4.82 1.66
CA ARG A 10 -8.76 -4.51 2.99
C ARG A 10 -7.62 -4.17 3.94
N ILE A 11 -7.70 -3.00 4.56
CA ILE A 11 -6.72 -2.50 5.53
C ILE A 11 -7.36 -2.55 6.90
N LYS A 12 -6.65 -3.10 7.89
CA LYS A 12 -7.06 -3.10 9.30
C LYS A 12 -5.98 -2.45 10.15
N ALA A 13 -6.37 -1.51 10.99
CA ALA A 13 -5.48 -0.81 11.92
C ALA A 13 -6.19 -0.66 13.27
N GLY A 14 -5.85 -1.50 14.25
CA GLY A 14 -6.56 -1.56 15.53
C GLY A 14 -8.06 -1.80 15.33
N PRO A 15 -8.96 -0.93 15.84
CA PRO A 15 -10.40 -1.07 15.68
C PRO A 15 -10.91 -0.62 14.30
N TYR A 16 -10.06 0.02 13.48
CA TYR A 16 -10.45 0.60 12.20
C TYR A 16 -10.28 -0.41 11.05
N ALA A 17 -11.22 -0.38 10.10
CA ALA A 17 -11.16 -1.17 8.88
C ALA A 17 -11.54 -0.30 7.68
N PHE A 18 -10.74 -0.39 6.62
CA PHE A 18 -10.91 0.37 5.38
C PHE A 18 -10.84 -0.57 4.18
N THR A 19 -11.43 -0.14 3.08
CA THR A 19 -11.26 -0.75 1.76
C THR A 19 -10.63 0.29 0.85
N ALA A 20 -9.55 -0.07 0.18
CA ALA A 20 -8.84 0.80 -0.75
C ALA A 20 -8.77 0.16 -2.14
N GLN A 21 -8.76 0.99 -3.17
CA GLN A 21 -8.61 0.58 -4.56
C GLN A 21 -7.12 0.63 -4.96
N LEU A 22 -6.62 -0.43 -5.57
CA LEU A 22 -5.31 -0.46 -6.24
C LEU A 22 -5.42 0.31 -7.55
N LEU A 23 -4.50 1.25 -7.76
CA LEU A 23 -4.40 2.08 -8.96
C LEU A 23 -3.57 1.39 -10.04
N VAL A 24 -4.02 0.22 -10.50
CA VAL A 24 -3.27 -0.66 -11.41
C VAL A 24 -2.88 0.04 -12.71
N ASP A 25 -3.72 0.94 -13.22
CA ASP A 25 -3.45 1.67 -14.48
C ASP A 25 -2.35 2.74 -14.31
N GLN A 26 -2.21 3.32 -13.11
CA GLN A 26 -1.25 4.39 -12.83
C GLN A 26 0.07 3.88 -12.23
N ALA A 27 0.01 2.77 -11.48
CA ALA A 27 1.16 2.19 -10.81
C ALA A 27 1.14 0.64 -10.85
N PRO A 28 1.23 0.03 -12.05
CA PRO A 28 1.12 -1.42 -12.21
C PRO A 28 2.19 -2.20 -11.45
N LYS A 29 3.46 -1.76 -11.47
CA LYS A 29 4.56 -2.47 -10.80
C LYS A 29 4.41 -2.43 -9.28
N THR A 30 4.01 -1.28 -8.75
CA THR A 30 3.72 -1.06 -7.33
C THR A 30 2.56 -1.92 -6.86
N CYS A 31 1.47 -1.95 -7.61
CA CYS A 31 0.32 -2.78 -7.28
C CYS A 31 0.69 -4.28 -7.26
N GLU A 32 1.48 -4.76 -8.22
CA GLU A 32 1.93 -6.15 -8.27
C GLU A 32 2.84 -6.51 -7.07
N ALA A 33 3.79 -5.65 -6.73
CA ALA A 33 4.65 -5.84 -5.57
C ALA A 33 3.87 -5.95 -4.26
N PHE A 34 2.89 -5.04 -4.05
CA PHE A 34 2.04 -5.12 -2.86
C PHE A 34 1.19 -6.39 -2.85
N ARG A 35 0.65 -6.82 -3.99
CA ARG A 35 -0.10 -8.09 -4.08
C ARG A 35 0.74 -9.30 -3.63
N LYS A 36 2.02 -9.34 -4.00
CA LYS A 36 2.96 -10.40 -3.56
C LYS A 36 3.26 -10.35 -2.05
N LEU A 37 3.14 -9.18 -1.42
CA LEU A 37 3.34 -9.00 0.02
C LEU A 37 2.08 -9.32 0.85
N LEU A 38 0.90 -9.44 0.22
CA LEU A 38 -0.32 -9.69 0.96
C LEU A 38 -0.42 -11.16 1.44
N PRO A 39 -0.91 -11.40 2.67
CA PRO A 39 -1.32 -10.40 3.66
C PRO A 39 -0.12 -9.76 4.38
N LEU A 40 0.03 -8.44 4.25
CA LEU A 40 1.05 -7.68 4.95
C LEU A 40 0.60 -7.40 6.39
N ARG A 41 1.28 -8.00 7.37
CA ARG A 41 1.03 -7.78 8.81
C ARG A 41 2.24 -7.13 9.43
N ASN A 42 2.11 -5.86 9.83
CA ASN A 42 3.20 -5.14 10.47
C ASN A 42 2.67 -4.02 11.39
N LYS A 43 3.59 -3.35 12.10
CA LYS A 43 3.29 -2.19 12.94
C LYS A 43 3.30 -0.91 12.10
N ILE A 44 2.27 -0.10 12.25
CA ILE A 44 2.20 1.26 11.68
C ILE A 44 2.84 2.26 12.64
N ILE A 45 3.46 3.30 12.10
CA ILE A 45 4.09 4.39 12.85
C ILE A 45 3.45 5.71 12.41
N GLN A 46 2.99 6.53 13.35
CA GLN A 46 2.52 7.88 13.07
C GLN A 46 3.69 8.75 12.61
N THR A 47 3.53 9.40 11.45
CA THR A 47 4.55 10.34 10.95
C THR A 47 4.58 11.62 11.80
N ARG A 48 5.73 12.30 11.83
CA ARG A 48 5.92 13.56 12.59
C ARG A 48 5.93 14.81 11.70
N TRP A 49 6.18 14.64 10.40
CA TRP A 49 6.43 15.75 9.47
C TRP A 49 5.53 15.72 8.22
N SER A 50 4.80 14.63 7.96
CA SER A 50 3.94 14.46 6.77
C SER A 50 2.46 14.70 7.05
N GLY A 51 2.14 15.45 8.11
CA GLY A 51 0.75 15.70 8.52
C GLY A 51 0.01 14.44 8.95
N GLU A 52 -1.17 14.21 8.36
CA GLU A 52 -2.06 13.08 8.65
C GLU A 52 -1.62 11.80 7.91
N SER A 53 -0.46 11.25 8.29
CA SER A 53 0.11 10.07 7.63
C SER A 53 0.66 9.05 8.62
N THR A 54 0.59 7.78 8.22
CA THR A 54 1.22 6.65 8.91
C THR A 54 2.04 5.83 7.92
N TRP A 55 3.09 5.17 8.39
CA TRP A 55 3.95 4.35 7.53
C TRP A 55 4.34 3.03 8.17
N ILE A 56 4.73 2.08 7.32
CA ILE A 56 5.24 0.76 7.71
C ILE A 56 6.69 0.64 7.20
N PRO A 57 7.67 0.35 8.07
CA PRO A 57 9.02 0.05 7.62
C PRO A 57 9.04 -1.32 6.93
N LEU A 58 9.24 -1.32 5.60
CA LEU A 58 9.27 -2.56 4.82
C LEU A 58 10.60 -3.33 4.94
N GLY A 59 11.71 -2.64 5.24
CA GLY A 59 13.03 -3.27 5.35
C GLY A 59 13.37 -4.13 4.13
N ASP A 60 13.79 -5.38 4.39
CA ASP A 60 14.14 -6.36 3.35
C ASP A 60 12.95 -6.83 2.50
N ALA A 61 11.71 -6.58 2.93
CA ALA A 61 10.51 -6.89 2.16
C ALA A 61 10.24 -5.88 1.03
N ARG A 62 11.08 -4.83 0.89
CA ARG A 62 10.96 -3.85 -0.19
C ARG A 62 11.27 -4.50 -1.55
N GLN A 63 10.25 -4.63 -2.39
CA GLN A 63 10.39 -5.26 -3.72
C GLN A 63 10.73 -4.29 -4.87
N LEU A 64 10.66 -2.97 -4.64
CA LEU A 64 10.75 -1.97 -5.70
C LEU A 64 11.79 -0.88 -5.41
N THR A 65 12.57 -0.56 -6.44
CA THR A 65 13.61 0.48 -6.44
C THR A 65 13.33 1.62 -7.42
N GLU A 66 12.38 1.44 -8.35
CA GLU A 66 12.00 2.44 -9.35
C GLU A 66 10.90 3.38 -8.83
N LEU A 67 10.79 4.58 -9.41
CA LEU A 67 9.75 5.56 -9.11
C LEU A 67 8.52 5.34 -10.00
N GLU A 68 7.31 5.37 -9.42
CA GLU A 68 6.04 5.18 -10.12
C GLU A 68 4.93 5.97 -9.39
N ASN A 69 4.17 6.81 -10.12
CA ASN A 69 3.07 7.65 -9.59
C ASN A 69 3.37 8.40 -8.26
N HIS A 70 4.51 9.10 -8.20
CA HIS A 70 4.98 9.79 -6.99
C HIS A 70 4.26 11.13 -6.75
N THR A 71 4.04 11.48 -5.49
CA THR A 71 3.53 12.78 -5.04
C THR A 71 4.44 13.36 -3.95
N CYS A 72 4.47 14.70 -3.81
CA CYS A 72 5.21 15.41 -2.77
C CYS A 72 4.32 15.85 -1.61
#